data_AF-A0AAU5B5R9-F1
#
_entry.id   AF-A0AAU5B5R9-F1
#
_cell.length_a   1.000
_cell.length_b   1.000
_cell.length_c   1.000
_cell.angle_alpha   90.00
_cell.angle_beta   90.00
_cell.angle_gamma   90.00
#
_symmetry.space_group_name_H-M   'P 1'
#
loop_
_entity.id
_entity.type
_entity.pdbx_description
1 polymer ?
#
loop_
_entity_poly.entity_id
_entity_poly.type
_entity_poly.pdbx_seq_one_letter_code
_entity_poly.pdbx_strand_id
1 'polypeptide(L)'
;MTAVPEDFLAARHTPAPAPPAWPGRLATALHEELPTDARDAWAARLHTLLGAGPDTGTLRAVHVWHADTVLPLLGEDPVFAALGALHRDAAQGGTADRCAWRTALTPVLVHLYDAAYDRTGAYAEAHTGARDYALANGFSATDADAYGHEYAWLSSDANALACAEAHAEALGPALARAYASDGCEAYADTFPEAQLRAVARALGAEPVTRLAEGFLSALEACRP
;
A
#
# COMPACT_ATOMS: atom_id res chain seq x y z
N MET A 1 21.24 41.64 -38.33
CA MET A 1 20.27 41.22 -37.32
C MET A 1 19.93 39.76 -37.61
N THR A 2 20.72 38.84 -37.06
CA THR A 2 20.60 37.40 -37.31
C THR A 2 19.45 36.86 -36.45
N ALA A 3 18.44 36.30 -37.10
CA ALA A 3 17.32 35.65 -36.43
C ALA A 3 17.84 34.45 -35.62
N VAL A 4 17.41 34.35 -34.36
CA VAL A 4 17.66 33.17 -33.53
C VAL A 4 16.88 32.02 -34.15
N PRO A 5 17.49 30.85 -34.43
CA PRO A 5 16.79 29.71 -35.01
C PRO A 5 15.62 29.28 -34.12
N GLU A 6 14.45 29.03 -34.70
CA GLU A 6 13.23 28.61 -33.99
C GLU A 6 13.45 27.33 -33.15
N ASP A 7 14.39 26.47 -33.54
CA ASP A 7 14.82 25.28 -32.78
C ASP A 7 15.39 25.61 -31.38
N PHE A 8 15.99 26.80 -31.20
CA PHE A 8 16.51 27.24 -29.90
C PHE A 8 15.39 27.70 -28.94
N LEU A 9 14.25 28.14 -29.48
CA LEU A 9 13.07 28.49 -28.69
C LEU A 9 12.21 27.25 -28.40
N ALA A 10 12.15 26.28 -29.32
CA ALA A 10 11.47 25.00 -29.10
C ALA A 10 12.15 24.16 -28.00
N ALA A 11 13.49 24.17 -27.93
CA ALA A 11 14.24 23.47 -26.88
C ALA A 11 14.04 24.05 -25.46
N ARG A 12 13.45 25.24 -25.32
CA ARG A 12 13.23 25.91 -24.02
C ARG A 12 11.87 25.63 -23.40
N HIS A 13 11.02 24.85 -24.05
CA HIS A 13 9.62 24.63 -23.61
C HIS A 13 9.24 23.17 -23.49
N THR A 14 10.18 22.23 -23.47
CA THR A 14 9.88 20.90 -22.95
C THR A 14 9.52 21.08 -21.48
N PRO A 15 8.25 20.91 -21.07
CA PRO A 15 7.90 20.99 -19.67
C PRO A 15 8.74 19.93 -18.96
N ALA A 16 9.35 20.28 -17.83
CA ALA A 16 9.96 19.26 -17.00
C ALA A 16 8.90 18.17 -16.76
N PRO A 17 9.25 16.88 -16.89
CA PRO A 17 8.31 15.81 -16.62
C PRO A 17 7.70 16.05 -15.23
N ALA A 18 6.38 15.92 -15.12
CA ALA A 18 5.71 16.11 -13.85
C ALA A 18 6.35 15.19 -12.80
N PRO A 19 6.53 15.67 -11.55
CA PRO A 19 7.09 14.84 -10.51
C PRO A 19 6.22 13.59 -10.33
N PRO A 20 6.84 12.44 -10.01
CA PRO A 20 6.08 11.21 -9.82
C PRO A 20 5.04 11.40 -8.72
N ALA A 21 3.83 10.87 -8.94
CA ALA A 21 2.70 11.09 -8.04
C ALA A 21 2.79 10.28 -6.74
N TRP A 22 3.54 9.17 -6.73
CA TRP A 22 3.56 8.21 -5.63
C TRP A 22 3.99 8.80 -4.27
N PRO A 23 5.00 9.71 -4.15
CA PRO A 23 5.41 10.22 -2.85
C PRO A 23 4.30 11.05 -2.20
N GLY A 24 3.59 11.85 -3.00
CA GLY A 24 2.47 12.67 -2.52
C GLY A 24 1.29 11.83 -2.05
N ARG A 25 0.98 10.73 -2.75
CA ARG A 25 -0.09 9.80 -2.35
C ARG A 25 0.22 9.09 -1.03
N LEU A 26 1.43 8.55 -0.88
CA LEU A 26 1.88 7.94 0.37
C LEU A 26 1.93 8.96 1.51
N ALA A 27 2.46 10.16 1.25
CA ALA A 27 2.56 11.20 2.26
C ALA A 27 1.18 11.63 2.79
N THR A 28 0.21 11.77 1.89
CA THR A 28 -1.18 12.13 2.27
C THR A 28 -1.79 11.04 3.14
N ALA A 29 -1.67 9.78 2.74
CA ALA A 29 -2.21 8.67 3.52
C ALA A 29 -1.51 8.51 4.89
N LEU A 30 -0.18 8.63 4.97
CA LEU A 30 0.53 8.62 6.25
C LEU A 30 0.07 9.75 7.17
N HIS A 31 -0.09 10.96 6.64
CA HIS A 31 -0.57 12.10 7.40
C HIS A 31 -1.99 11.89 7.96
N GLU A 32 -2.89 11.30 7.17
CA GLU A 32 -4.26 11.00 7.59
C GLU A 32 -4.32 9.96 8.73
N GLU A 33 -3.40 8.99 8.74
CA GLU A 33 -3.36 7.91 9.73
C GLU A 33 -2.58 8.30 11.01
N LEU A 34 -1.71 9.32 10.95
CA LEU A 34 -0.93 9.77 12.12
C LEU A 34 -1.84 10.35 13.24
N PRO A 35 -1.43 10.25 14.52
CA PRO A 35 -2.05 10.99 15.62
C PRO A 35 -2.04 12.51 15.36
N THR A 36 -3.13 13.20 15.72
CA THR A 36 -3.32 14.64 15.43
C THR A 36 -2.19 15.52 15.96
N ASP A 37 -1.61 15.18 17.11
CA ASP A 37 -0.51 15.91 17.75
C ASP A 37 0.86 15.70 17.07
N ALA A 38 1.00 14.66 16.25
CA ALA A 38 2.24 14.36 15.51
C ALA A 38 2.23 14.85 14.05
N ARG A 39 1.05 15.10 13.48
CA ARG A 39 0.85 15.41 12.04
C ARG A 39 1.65 16.60 11.55
N ASP A 40 1.51 17.76 12.19
CA ASP A 40 2.12 19.01 11.73
C ASP A 40 3.65 18.95 11.79
N ALA A 41 4.19 18.38 12.87
CA ALA A 41 5.62 18.21 13.05
C ALA A 41 6.22 17.26 12.02
N TRP A 42 5.55 16.14 11.74
CA TRP A 42 5.95 15.20 10.70
C TRP A 42 5.87 15.83 9.30
N ALA A 43 4.78 16.53 9.00
CA ALA A 43 4.58 17.21 7.71
C ALA A 43 5.67 18.26 7.45
N ALA A 44 6.05 19.06 8.45
CA ALA A 44 7.13 20.05 8.31
C ALA A 44 8.48 19.39 7.98
N ARG A 45 8.79 18.25 8.61
CA ARG A 45 10.00 17.46 8.32
C ARG A 45 9.97 16.87 6.90
N LEU A 46 8.83 16.33 6.48
CA LEU A 46 8.65 15.85 5.11
C LEU A 46 8.85 16.96 4.07
N HIS A 47 8.24 18.13 4.26
CA HIS A 47 8.41 19.26 3.35
C HIS A 47 9.87 19.72 3.26
N THR A 48 10.58 19.75 4.40
CA THR A 48 12.01 20.05 4.43
C THR A 48 12.82 19.00 3.66
N LEU A 49 12.50 17.71 3.84
CA LEU A 49 13.13 16.61 3.12
C LEU A 49 12.91 16.73 1.61
N LEU A 50 11.66 16.89 1.16
CA LEU A 50 11.31 17.05 -0.25
C LEU A 50 11.93 18.31 -0.86
N GLY A 51 12.00 19.41 -0.10
CA GLY A 51 12.67 20.64 -0.52
C GLY A 51 14.19 20.49 -0.73
N ALA A 52 14.81 19.49 -0.10
CA ALA A 52 16.21 19.13 -0.31
C ALA A 52 16.44 18.27 -1.58
N GLY A 53 15.37 17.87 -2.29
CA GLY A 53 15.44 17.17 -3.57
C GLY A 53 15.95 15.73 -3.49
N PRO A 54 15.32 14.83 -2.70
CA PRO A 54 15.65 13.41 -2.73
C PRO A 54 15.34 12.84 -4.12
N ASP A 55 16.08 11.83 -4.54
CA ASP A 55 15.78 11.15 -5.80
C ASP A 55 14.46 10.36 -5.65
N THR A 56 13.43 10.90 -6.30
CA THR A 56 12.10 10.28 -6.39
C THR A 56 11.80 9.79 -7.80
N GLY A 57 12.76 9.90 -8.72
CA GLY A 57 12.65 9.41 -10.10
C GLY A 57 12.75 7.89 -10.21
N THR A 58 13.16 7.22 -9.13
CA THR A 58 13.23 5.77 -8.97
C THR A 58 12.36 5.32 -7.79
N LEU A 59 12.11 4.02 -7.67
CA LEU A 59 11.44 3.40 -6.53
C LEU A 59 12.42 3.05 -5.40
N ARG A 60 13.67 3.53 -5.41
CA ARG A 60 14.67 3.19 -4.39
C ARG A 60 14.17 3.46 -2.96
N ALA A 61 13.56 4.62 -2.73
CA ALA A 61 12.99 4.96 -1.42
C ALA A 61 11.84 4.00 -1.03
N VAL A 62 11.02 3.56 -1.98
CA VAL A 62 9.98 2.55 -1.75
C VAL A 62 10.63 1.22 -1.36
N HIS A 63 11.67 0.80 -2.06
CA HIS A 63 12.38 -0.45 -1.75
C HIS A 63 13.02 -0.43 -0.35
N VAL A 64 13.73 0.65 0.00
CA VAL A 64 14.30 0.83 1.34
C VAL A 64 13.20 0.80 2.41
N TRP A 65 12.13 1.57 2.21
CA TRP A 65 11.04 1.64 3.18
C TRP A 65 10.35 0.29 3.39
N HIS A 66 10.09 -0.43 2.30
CA HIS A 66 9.49 -1.76 2.39
C HIS A 66 10.38 -2.76 3.11
N ALA A 67 11.67 -2.78 2.77
CA ALA A 67 12.65 -3.70 3.36
C ALA A 67 12.90 -3.43 4.86
N ASP A 68 13.07 -2.17 5.24
CA ASP A 68 13.58 -1.81 6.56
C ASP A 68 12.47 -1.44 7.55
N THR A 69 11.27 -1.14 7.07
CA THR A 69 10.14 -0.70 7.91
C THR A 69 8.89 -1.53 7.70
N VAL A 70 8.32 -1.57 6.50
CA VAL A 70 6.98 -2.15 6.28
C VAL A 70 6.97 -3.65 6.58
N LEU A 71 7.86 -4.42 5.94
CA LEU A 71 7.89 -5.88 6.10
C LEU A 71 8.27 -6.31 7.52
N PRO A 72 9.29 -5.71 8.19
CA PRO A 72 9.57 -6.02 9.59
C PRO A 72 8.43 -5.73 10.55
N LEU A 73 7.59 -4.73 10.26
CA LEU A 73 6.41 -4.44 11.09
C LEU A 73 5.30 -5.48 10.89
N LEU A 74 5.15 -6.03 9.68
CA LEU A 74 4.12 -7.04 9.37
C LEU A 74 4.43 -8.41 10.00
N GLY A 75 5.70 -8.71 10.29
CA GLY A 75 6.08 -9.86 11.11
C GLY A 75 7.36 -10.56 10.65
N GLU A 76 7.68 -11.67 11.32
CA GLU A 76 8.89 -12.46 11.07
C GLU A 76 8.65 -13.71 10.20
N ASP A 77 7.44 -13.86 9.65
CA ASP A 77 7.09 -15.00 8.80
C ASP A 77 8.06 -15.09 7.59
N PRO A 78 8.61 -16.28 7.26
CA PRO A 78 9.47 -16.49 6.11
C PRO A 78 8.95 -15.90 4.79
N VAL A 79 7.63 -15.77 4.64
CA VAL A 79 6.98 -15.13 3.50
C VAL A 79 7.46 -13.69 3.29
N PHE A 80 7.65 -12.93 4.37
CA PHE A 80 8.12 -11.55 4.32
C PHE A 80 9.63 -11.47 4.07
N ALA A 81 10.40 -12.46 4.51
CA ALA A 81 11.85 -12.48 4.34
C ALA A 81 12.27 -12.57 2.86
N ALA A 82 11.56 -13.37 2.05
CA ALA A 82 11.84 -13.51 0.62
C ALA A 82 11.57 -12.19 -0.14
N LEU A 83 10.43 -11.55 0.12
CA LEU A 83 10.09 -10.26 -0.49
C LEU A 83 11.04 -9.15 0.00
N GLY A 84 11.40 -9.16 1.29
CA GLY A 84 12.35 -8.21 1.87
C GLY A 84 13.75 -8.33 1.27
N ALA A 85 14.19 -9.53 0.90
CA ALA A 85 15.44 -9.73 0.18
C ALA A 85 15.42 -9.10 -1.22
N LEU A 86 14.32 -9.24 -1.96
CA LEU A 86 14.14 -8.58 -3.26
C LEU A 86 14.14 -7.06 -3.14
N HIS A 87 13.44 -6.50 -2.15
CA HIS A 87 13.48 -5.05 -1.91
C HIS A 87 14.89 -4.56 -1.53
N ARG A 88 15.62 -5.28 -0.69
CA ARG A 88 17.01 -4.91 -0.34
C ARG A 88 17.94 -4.94 -1.56
N ASP A 89 17.82 -5.94 -2.42
CA ASP A 89 18.62 -6.04 -3.64
C ASP A 89 18.28 -4.91 -4.63
N ALA A 90 16.99 -4.65 -4.85
CA ALA A 90 16.52 -3.56 -5.70
C ALA A 90 16.93 -2.17 -5.18
N ALA A 91 16.95 -1.96 -3.87
CA ALA A 91 17.43 -0.72 -3.25
C ALA A 91 18.93 -0.45 -3.50
N GLN A 92 19.69 -1.48 -3.86
CA GLN A 92 21.11 -1.40 -4.27
C GLN A 92 21.30 -1.42 -5.80
N GLY A 93 20.22 -1.34 -6.58
CA GLY A 93 20.25 -1.36 -8.04
C GLY A 93 20.23 -2.77 -8.66
N GLY A 94 19.98 -3.80 -7.85
CA GLY A 94 19.75 -5.17 -8.32
C GLY A 94 18.47 -5.25 -9.15
N THR A 95 18.42 -6.22 -10.07
CA THR A 95 17.28 -6.43 -10.96
C THR A 95 16.70 -7.82 -10.76
N ALA A 96 15.39 -7.90 -10.54
CA ALA A 96 14.63 -9.14 -10.55
C ALA A 96 13.49 -9.05 -11.58
N ASP A 97 13.19 -10.16 -12.25
CA ASP A 97 12.13 -10.17 -13.24
C ASP A 97 10.73 -10.14 -12.60
N ARG A 98 9.71 -9.93 -13.44
CA ARG A 98 8.31 -9.88 -13.00
C ARG A 98 7.84 -11.18 -12.35
N CYS A 99 8.37 -12.33 -12.76
CA CYS A 99 7.99 -13.62 -12.18
C CYS A 99 8.52 -13.76 -10.76
N ALA A 100 9.78 -13.40 -10.52
CA ALA A 100 10.38 -13.39 -9.19
C ALA A 100 9.60 -12.49 -8.22
N TRP A 101 9.30 -11.26 -8.65
CA TRP A 101 8.49 -10.33 -7.86
C TRP A 101 7.10 -10.88 -7.58
N ARG A 102 6.39 -11.38 -8.59
CA ARG A 102 5.03 -11.92 -8.41
C ARG A 102 5.02 -13.10 -7.44
N THR A 103 5.96 -14.04 -7.59
CA THR A 103 6.07 -15.21 -6.71
C THR A 103 6.28 -14.80 -5.25
N ALA A 104 7.11 -13.79 -4.98
CA ALA A 104 7.33 -13.29 -3.63
C ALA A 104 6.15 -12.46 -3.10
N LEU A 105 5.49 -11.69 -3.96
CA LEU A 105 4.37 -10.82 -3.59
C LEU A 105 3.09 -11.60 -3.24
N THR A 106 2.73 -12.63 -4.01
CA THR A 106 1.45 -13.34 -3.85
C THR A 106 1.15 -13.73 -2.39
N PRO A 107 2.02 -14.50 -1.70
CA PRO A 107 1.70 -14.94 -0.34
C PRO A 107 1.73 -13.78 0.68
N VAL A 108 2.56 -12.75 0.46
CA VAL A 108 2.57 -11.53 1.30
C VAL A 108 1.25 -10.76 1.17
N LEU A 109 0.74 -10.60 -0.06
CA LEU A 109 -0.51 -9.89 -0.31
C LEU A 109 -1.70 -10.64 0.29
N VAL A 110 -1.74 -11.98 0.17
CA VAL A 110 -2.77 -12.78 0.85
C VAL A 110 -2.73 -12.58 2.35
N HIS A 111 -1.55 -12.69 2.98
CA HIS A 111 -1.43 -12.45 4.43
C HIS A 111 -1.84 -11.03 4.83
N LEU A 112 -1.40 -10.02 4.08
CA LEU A 112 -1.71 -8.62 4.35
C LEU A 112 -3.22 -8.36 4.29
N TYR A 113 -3.88 -8.77 3.21
CA TYR A 113 -5.30 -8.46 3.02
C TYR A 113 -6.22 -9.32 3.87
N ASP A 114 -5.80 -10.53 4.25
CA ASP A 114 -6.49 -11.31 5.27
C ASP A 114 -6.42 -10.62 6.64
N ALA A 115 -5.24 -10.14 7.04
CA ALA A 115 -5.06 -9.41 8.30
C ALA A 115 -5.79 -8.05 8.31
N ALA A 116 -5.84 -7.37 7.17
CA ALA A 116 -6.51 -6.08 7.03
C ALA A 116 -8.04 -6.17 6.91
N TYR A 117 -8.60 -7.39 6.78
CA TYR A 117 -10.03 -7.60 6.58
C TYR A 117 -10.83 -7.25 7.85
N ASP A 118 -11.83 -6.37 7.71
CA ASP A 118 -12.73 -5.98 8.81
C ASP A 118 -13.74 -7.09 9.09
N ARG A 119 -13.29 -8.14 9.79
CA ARG A 119 -14.11 -9.27 10.20
C ARG A 119 -15.32 -8.84 11.03
N THR A 120 -15.16 -7.82 11.88
CA THR A 120 -16.23 -7.33 12.74
C THR A 120 -17.33 -6.65 11.93
N GLY A 121 -16.96 -5.75 11.02
CA GLY A 121 -17.89 -5.09 10.11
C GLY A 121 -18.58 -6.10 9.19
N ALA A 122 -17.81 -6.99 8.55
CA ALA A 122 -18.34 -8.04 7.68
C ALA A 122 -19.33 -8.96 8.42
N TYR A 123 -19.01 -9.33 9.67
CA TYR A 123 -19.90 -10.12 10.51
C TYR A 123 -21.21 -9.38 10.80
N ALA A 124 -21.13 -8.11 11.20
CA ALA A 124 -22.31 -7.31 11.53
C ALA A 124 -23.22 -7.11 10.31
N GLU A 125 -22.64 -6.85 9.15
CA GLU A 125 -23.39 -6.73 7.88
C GLU A 125 -24.03 -8.05 7.47
N ALA A 126 -23.28 -9.16 7.52
CA ALA A 126 -23.79 -10.49 7.18
C ALA A 126 -24.90 -10.95 8.13
N HIS A 127 -24.74 -10.69 9.44
CA HIS A 127 -25.77 -10.99 10.46
C HIS A 127 -27.04 -10.21 10.16
N THR A 128 -26.94 -8.90 9.95
CA THR A 128 -28.09 -8.03 9.68
C THR A 128 -28.83 -8.50 8.43
N GLY A 129 -28.10 -8.72 7.32
CA GLY A 129 -28.70 -9.17 6.07
C GLY A 129 -29.39 -10.54 6.16
N ALA A 130 -28.74 -11.51 6.81
CA ALA A 130 -29.30 -12.84 6.98
C ALA A 130 -30.51 -12.86 7.93
N ARG A 131 -30.46 -12.09 9.02
CA ARG A 131 -31.59 -11.91 9.94
C ARG A 131 -32.79 -11.28 9.24
N ASP A 132 -32.59 -10.20 8.49
CA ASP A 132 -33.65 -9.52 7.74
C ASP A 132 -34.26 -10.45 6.68
N TYR A 133 -33.44 -11.25 6.00
CA TYR A 133 -33.91 -12.30 5.11
C TYR A 133 -34.78 -13.33 5.83
N ALA A 134 -34.35 -13.86 6.98
CA ALA A 134 -35.12 -14.87 7.72
C ALA A 134 -36.47 -14.31 8.21
N LEU A 135 -36.48 -13.08 8.73
CA LEU A 135 -37.71 -12.37 9.12
C LEU A 135 -38.68 -12.22 7.94
N ALA A 136 -38.19 -11.80 6.77
CA ALA A 136 -39.00 -11.67 5.56
C ALA A 136 -39.59 -13.00 5.07
N ASN A 137 -38.99 -14.13 5.47
CA ASN A 137 -39.43 -15.48 5.15
C ASN A 137 -40.24 -16.15 6.27
N GLY A 138 -40.71 -15.38 7.26
CA GLY A 138 -41.68 -15.84 8.26
C GLY A 138 -41.07 -16.56 9.47
N PHE A 139 -39.75 -16.48 9.66
CA PHE A 139 -39.10 -17.00 10.85
C PHE A 139 -39.49 -16.18 12.08
N SER A 140 -39.43 -16.79 13.27
CA SER A 140 -39.56 -16.05 14.52
C SER A 140 -38.36 -15.11 14.71
N ALA A 141 -38.50 -14.09 15.55
CA ALA A 141 -37.40 -13.17 15.83
C ALA A 141 -36.16 -13.88 16.41
N THR A 142 -36.37 -14.91 17.25
CA THR A 142 -35.29 -15.71 17.84
C THR A 142 -34.62 -16.59 16.79
N ASP A 143 -35.39 -17.25 15.92
CA ASP A 143 -34.82 -18.11 14.87
C ASP A 143 -34.10 -17.30 13.80
N ALA A 144 -34.60 -16.12 13.46
CA ALA A 144 -33.95 -15.20 12.53
C ALA A 144 -32.63 -14.65 13.09
N ASP A 145 -32.57 -14.36 14.38
CA ASP A 145 -31.34 -13.92 15.05
C ASP A 145 -30.30 -15.05 15.10
N ALA A 146 -30.71 -16.27 15.44
CA ALA A 146 -29.85 -17.45 15.42
C ALA A 146 -29.31 -17.73 14.00
N TYR A 147 -30.18 -17.66 12.99
CA TYR A 147 -29.78 -17.80 11.59
C TYR A 147 -28.77 -16.73 11.17
N GLY A 148 -28.99 -15.47 11.58
CA GLY A 148 -28.06 -14.37 11.34
C GLY A 148 -26.66 -14.66 11.87
N HIS A 149 -26.57 -15.16 13.11
CA HIS A 149 -25.29 -15.51 13.73
C HIS A 149 -24.57 -16.66 13.02
N GLU A 150 -25.29 -17.73 12.66
CA GLU A 150 -24.72 -18.88 11.96
C GLU A 150 -24.20 -18.48 10.57
N TYR A 151 -25.02 -17.76 9.80
CA TYR A 151 -24.63 -17.28 8.47
C TYR A 151 -23.42 -16.34 8.53
N ALA A 152 -23.44 -15.37 9.45
CA ALA A 152 -22.33 -14.43 9.61
C ALA A 152 -21.02 -15.13 9.98
N TRP A 153 -21.07 -16.15 10.85
CA TRP A 153 -19.89 -16.92 11.23
C TRP A 153 -19.30 -17.68 10.04
N LEU A 154 -20.13 -18.41 9.28
CA LEU A 154 -19.67 -19.17 8.10
C LEU A 154 -19.13 -18.28 6.98
N SER A 155 -19.81 -17.15 6.73
CA SER A 155 -19.47 -16.28 5.60
C SER A 155 -18.28 -15.36 5.89
N SER A 156 -18.09 -14.89 7.12
CA SER A 156 -17.04 -13.89 7.40
C SER A 156 -15.63 -14.40 7.16
N ASP A 157 -15.31 -15.62 7.63
CA ASP A 157 -13.97 -16.20 7.45
C ASP A 157 -13.73 -16.64 6.00
N ALA A 158 -14.75 -17.23 5.36
CA ALA A 158 -14.68 -17.60 3.95
C ALA A 158 -14.47 -16.36 3.04
N ASN A 159 -15.16 -15.26 3.34
CA ASN A 159 -15.04 -14.01 2.62
C ASN A 159 -13.67 -13.35 2.85
N ALA A 160 -13.11 -13.42 4.06
CA ALA A 160 -11.80 -12.84 4.36
C ALA A 160 -10.71 -13.42 3.44
N LEU A 161 -10.61 -14.75 3.36
CA LEU A 161 -9.64 -15.42 2.51
C LEU A 161 -9.89 -15.14 1.02
N ALA A 162 -11.14 -15.26 0.55
CA ALA A 162 -11.49 -14.99 -0.84
C ALA A 162 -11.18 -13.54 -1.24
N CYS A 163 -11.45 -12.58 -0.37
CA CYS A 163 -11.08 -11.18 -0.58
C CYS A 163 -9.56 -11.00 -0.64
N ALA A 164 -8.80 -11.68 0.22
CA ALA A 164 -7.34 -11.60 0.22
C ALA A 164 -6.73 -12.16 -1.06
N GLU A 165 -7.20 -13.32 -1.53
CA GLU A 165 -6.79 -13.92 -2.79
C GLU A 165 -7.12 -13.02 -3.99
N ALA A 166 -8.34 -12.46 -4.03
CA ALA A 166 -8.75 -11.54 -5.10
C ALA A 166 -7.87 -10.28 -5.15
N HIS A 167 -7.50 -9.70 -4.00
CA HIS A 167 -6.56 -8.58 -3.96
C HIS A 167 -5.17 -8.98 -4.43
N ALA A 168 -4.66 -10.14 -4.01
CA ALA A 168 -3.36 -10.63 -4.45
C ALA A 168 -3.33 -10.87 -5.98
N GLU A 169 -4.40 -11.42 -6.56
CA GLU A 169 -4.53 -11.64 -8.00
C GLU A 169 -4.61 -10.31 -8.77
N ALA A 170 -5.41 -9.35 -8.30
CA ALA A 170 -5.57 -8.06 -8.97
C ALA A 170 -4.31 -7.18 -8.89
N LEU A 171 -3.68 -7.12 -7.71
CA LEU A 171 -2.59 -6.19 -7.43
C LEU A 171 -1.21 -6.77 -7.74
N GLY A 172 -1.00 -8.06 -7.51
CA GLY A 172 0.30 -8.73 -7.63
C GLY A 172 0.99 -8.51 -8.98
N PRO A 173 0.31 -8.74 -10.12
CA PRO A 173 0.90 -8.49 -11.44
C PRO A 173 1.28 -7.02 -11.70
N ALA A 174 0.50 -6.07 -11.18
CA ALA A 174 0.75 -4.64 -11.36
C ALA A 174 1.97 -4.18 -10.53
N LEU A 175 2.05 -4.59 -9.26
CA LEU A 175 3.23 -4.34 -8.41
C LEU A 175 4.49 -5.01 -8.96
N ALA A 176 4.39 -6.28 -9.37
CA ALA A 176 5.51 -7.00 -9.94
C ALA A 176 6.05 -6.32 -11.22
N ARG A 177 5.17 -5.75 -12.04
CA ARG A 177 5.57 -4.93 -13.19
C ARG A 177 6.28 -3.67 -12.74
N ALA A 178 5.72 -2.92 -11.80
CA ALA A 178 6.28 -1.67 -11.32
C ALA A 178 7.68 -1.87 -10.71
N TYR A 179 7.86 -2.87 -9.85
CA TYR A 179 9.14 -3.17 -9.23
C TYR A 179 10.18 -3.72 -10.20
N ALA A 180 9.79 -4.58 -11.14
CA ALA A 180 10.72 -5.11 -12.14
C ALA A 180 11.24 -4.03 -13.10
N SER A 181 10.47 -2.98 -13.36
CA SER A 181 10.84 -1.89 -14.27
C SER A 181 11.33 -0.63 -13.57
N ASP A 182 11.40 -0.62 -12.24
CA ASP A 182 11.62 0.61 -11.44
C ASP A 182 10.64 1.75 -11.84
N GLY A 183 9.41 1.38 -12.17
CA GLY A 183 8.45 2.25 -12.85
C GLY A 183 7.61 3.09 -11.89
N CYS A 184 8.00 4.34 -11.66
CA CYS A 184 7.29 5.27 -10.76
C CYS A 184 5.79 5.48 -11.09
N GLU A 185 5.45 5.64 -12.37
CA GLU A 185 4.06 5.78 -12.82
C GLU A 185 3.29 4.47 -12.65
N ALA A 186 3.89 3.34 -13.08
CA ALA A 186 3.32 2.01 -12.91
C ALA A 186 3.07 1.67 -11.42
N TYR A 187 3.92 2.16 -10.51
CA TYR A 187 3.71 2.04 -9.07
C TYR A 187 2.58 2.93 -8.58
N ALA A 188 2.51 4.20 -9.02
CA ALA A 188 1.40 5.09 -8.66
C ALA A 188 0.02 4.53 -9.09
N ASP A 189 -0.04 3.85 -10.23
CA ASP A 189 -1.25 3.18 -10.74
C ASP A 189 -1.68 1.96 -9.90
N THR A 190 -0.85 1.52 -8.96
CA THR A 190 -1.20 0.46 -8.01
C THR A 190 -1.93 0.98 -6.78
N PHE A 191 -2.18 2.29 -6.68
CA PHE A 191 -2.82 2.96 -5.55
C PHE A 191 -2.08 2.68 -4.22
N PRO A 192 -0.80 3.09 -4.10
CA PRO A 192 0.02 2.80 -2.92
C PRO A 192 -0.58 3.34 -1.61
N GLU A 193 -1.40 4.39 -1.67
CA GLU A 193 -2.19 4.90 -0.55
C GLU A 193 -3.20 3.87 0.01
N ALA A 194 -3.83 3.08 -0.86
CA ALA A 194 -4.77 2.05 -0.44
C ALA A 194 -4.04 0.86 0.19
N GLN A 195 -2.88 0.50 -0.37
CA GLN A 195 -2.01 -0.53 0.17
C GLN A 195 -1.49 -0.15 1.56
N LEU A 196 -1.06 1.10 1.74
CA LEU A 196 -0.64 1.62 3.04
C LEU A 196 -1.76 1.54 4.08
N ARG A 197 -3.00 1.91 3.72
CA ARG A 197 -4.15 1.76 4.62
C ARG A 197 -4.42 0.30 4.98
N ALA A 198 -4.20 -0.64 4.05
CA ALA A 198 -4.25 -2.07 4.37
C ALA A 198 -3.17 -2.47 5.37
N VAL A 199 -1.93 -1.98 5.21
CA VAL A 199 -0.84 -2.18 6.17
C VAL A 199 -1.20 -1.60 7.54
N ALA A 200 -1.68 -0.37 7.60
CA ALA A 200 -2.10 0.26 8.85
C ALA A 200 -3.20 -0.55 9.57
N ARG A 201 -4.20 -1.04 8.82
CA ARG A 201 -5.26 -1.91 9.39
C ARG A 201 -4.71 -3.23 9.91
N ALA A 202 -3.84 -3.89 9.15
CA ALA A 202 -3.23 -5.15 9.56
C ALA A 202 -2.36 -5.00 10.83
N LEU A 203 -1.71 -3.85 11.00
CA LEU A 203 -0.84 -3.54 12.13
C LEU A 203 -1.57 -2.99 13.37
N GLY A 204 -2.77 -2.41 13.20
CA GLY A 204 -3.46 -1.66 14.24
C GLY A 204 -2.90 -0.24 14.45
N ALA A 205 -3.31 0.44 15.52
CA ALA A 205 -3.11 1.89 15.69
C ALA A 205 -1.67 2.32 16.03
N GLU A 206 -0.92 1.53 16.82
CA GLU A 206 0.42 1.88 17.32
C GLU A 206 1.52 1.99 16.22
N PRO A 207 1.55 1.12 15.19
CA PRO A 207 2.69 1.10 14.25
C PRO A 207 2.72 2.21 13.19
N VAL A 208 1.69 3.06 13.09
CA VAL A 208 1.60 4.10 12.04
C VAL A 208 2.71 5.15 12.15
N THR A 209 3.06 5.57 13.36
CA THR A 209 4.18 6.51 13.57
C THR A 209 5.49 5.92 13.06
N ARG A 210 5.70 4.61 13.25
CA ARG A 210 6.91 3.92 12.74
C ARG A 210 6.92 3.83 11.23
N LEU A 211 5.77 3.58 10.59
CA LEU A 211 5.65 3.65 9.13
C LEU A 211 6.05 5.04 8.60
N ALA A 212 5.53 6.09 9.25
CA ALA A 212 5.77 7.47 8.85
C ALA A 212 7.24 7.90 9.03
N GLU A 213 7.89 7.51 10.13
CA GLU A 213 9.31 7.77 10.36
C GLU A 213 10.23 6.96 9.44
N GLY A 214 9.87 5.69 9.18
CA GLY A 214 10.57 4.86 8.21
C GLY A 214 10.50 5.44 6.80
N PHE A 215 9.38 6.05 6.43
CA PHE A 215 9.23 6.72 5.13
C PHE A 215 10.16 7.93 5.00
N LEU A 216 10.27 8.77 6.04
CA LEU A 216 11.22 9.88 6.06
C LEU A 216 12.67 9.40 5.95
N SER A 217 13.01 8.34 6.68
CA SER A 217 14.35 7.73 6.68
C SER A 217 14.72 7.18 5.29
N ALA A 218 13.76 6.54 4.61
CA ALA A 218 13.98 6.00 3.28
C ALA A 218 14.17 7.10 2.22
N LEU A 219 13.42 8.21 2.30
CA LEU A 219 13.63 9.37 1.45
C LEU A 219 14.99 10.03 1.70
N GLU A 220 15.40 10.12 2.96
CA GLU A 220 16.71 10.67 3.34
C GLU A 220 17.87 9.83 2.80
N ALA A 221 17.75 8.49 2.84
CA ALA A 221 18.73 7.56 2.29
C ALA A 221 18.87 7.64 0.76
N CYS A 222 17.91 8.27 0.06
CA CYS A 222 17.90 8.45 -1.39
C CYS A 222 18.34 9.87 -1.82
N ARG A 223 18.97 10.63 -0.93
CA ARG A 223 19.61 11.89 -1.30
C ARG A 223 20.87 11.64 -2.15
N PRO A 224 21.16 12.51 -3.14
CA PRO A 224 22.34 12.43 -3.97
C PRO A 224 23.65 12.70 -3.19
#